data_AF-A0A933MIY4-F1
#
_entry.id   AF-A0A933MIY4-F1
#
_cell.length_a   1.000
_cell.length_b   1.000
_cell.length_c   1.000
_cell.angle_alpha   90.00
_cell.angle_beta   90.00
_cell.angle_gamma   90.00
#
_symmetry.space_group_name_H-M   'P 1'
#
loop_
_entity.id
_entity.type
_entity.pdbx_description
1 polymer ?
#
loop_
_entity_poly.entity_id
_entity_poly.type
_entity_poly.pdbx_seq_one_letter_code
_entity_poly.pdbx_strand_id
1 'polypeptide(L)'
;MHTLSLAEKEIITVSSGADNVCAGCCHLKQDKCRYAENAEESIRQMDAKALMLLGLSYNDQIEWDTLQNRIPEIFSEWVSSYCRECSWRSVCEKNAFYWKLSGM
;
A
#
# COMPACT_ATOMS: atom_id res chain seq x y z
N MET A 1 -0.75 -23.20 16.82
CA MET A 1 -0.58 -22.00 15.97
C MET A 1 -1.78 -21.08 16.21
N HIS A 2 -1.83 -20.43 17.38
CA HIS A 2 -3.02 -19.68 17.86
C HIS A 2 -2.83 -18.15 17.77
N THR A 3 -1.59 -17.71 17.57
CA THR A 3 -1.18 -16.29 17.58
C THR A 3 -1.50 -15.58 16.26
N LEU A 4 -1.39 -16.28 15.12
CA LEU A 4 -1.63 -15.69 13.80
C LEU A 4 -3.11 -15.39 13.55
N SER A 5 -4.05 -16.20 14.07
CA SER A 5 -5.49 -15.96 13.91
C SER A 5 -6.00 -14.78 14.73
N LEU A 6 -5.27 -14.35 15.77
CA LEU A 6 -5.62 -13.16 16.55
C LEU A 6 -5.21 -11.89 15.81
N ALA A 7 -4.08 -11.92 15.09
CA ALA A 7 -3.63 -10.81 14.26
C ALA A 7 -4.58 -10.54 13.07
N GLU A 8 -5.30 -11.55 12.59
CA GLU A 8 -6.30 -11.39 11.51
C GLU A 8 -7.47 -10.48 11.91
N LYS A 9 -7.86 -10.50 13.19
CA LYS A 9 -8.96 -9.66 13.73
C LYS A 9 -8.45 -8.42 14.45
N GLU A 10 -7.17 -8.10 14.31
CA GLU A 10 -6.59 -6.93 14.94
C GLU A 10 -7.15 -5.67 14.29
N ILE A 11 -7.60 -4.73 15.13
CA ILE A 11 -8.02 -3.42 14.67
C ILE A 11 -6.77 -2.60 14.39
N ILE A 12 -6.59 -2.24 13.13
CA ILE A 12 -5.52 -1.34 12.68
C ILE A 12 -6.07 0.07 12.50
N THR A 13 -5.19 1.07 12.64
CA THR A 13 -5.52 2.48 12.38
C THR A 13 -4.78 2.95 11.14
N VAL A 14 -5.50 3.60 10.24
CA VAL A 14 -4.92 4.21 9.03
C VAL A 14 -4.19 5.50 9.42
N SER A 15 -2.86 5.49 9.36
CA SER A 15 -2.02 6.65 9.67
C SER A 15 -1.50 7.36 8.42
N SER A 16 -1.11 8.63 8.56
CA SER A 16 -0.38 9.38 7.54
C SER A 16 1.06 9.63 7.95
N GLY A 17 1.93 9.87 6.97
CA GLY A 17 3.34 10.19 7.19
C GLY A 17 4.28 9.03 6.85
N ALA A 18 5.57 9.27 7.09
CA ALA A 18 6.60 8.27 6.84
C ALA A 18 6.47 7.09 7.79
N ASP A 19 6.47 5.88 7.25
CA ASP A 19 6.55 4.65 8.03
C ASP A 19 7.98 4.37 8.54
N ASN A 20 8.15 3.28 9.29
CA ASN A 20 9.44 2.87 9.82
C ASN A 20 10.47 2.53 8.72
N VAL A 21 9.99 2.14 7.53
CA VAL A 21 10.86 1.85 6.37
C VAL A 21 11.41 3.17 5.81
N CYS A 22 10.54 4.16 5.64
CA CYS A 22 10.89 5.51 5.21
C CYS A 22 11.77 6.24 6.21
N ALA A 23 11.56 6.03 7.52
CA ALA A 23 12.37 6.64 8.58
C ALA A 23 13.87 6.28 8.47
N GLY A 24 14.21 5.10 7.95
CA GLY A 24 15.58 4.68 7.69
C GLY A 24 16.16 5.16 6.36
N CYS A 25 15.36 5.79 5.50
CA CYS A 25 15.76 6.17 4.15
C CYS A 25 16.58 7.47 4.15
N CYS A 26 17.75 7.46 3.51
CA CYS A 26 18.60 8.64 3.39
C CYS A 26 17.97 9.80 2.59
N HIS A 27 16.96 9.48 1.75
CA HIS A 27 16.21 10.44 0.94
C HIS A 27 15.03 11.09 1.68
N LEU A 28 14.66 10.62 2.86
CA LEU A 28 13.64 11.29 3.68
C LEU A 28 14.26 12.57 4.28
N LYS A 29 13.72 13.72 3.90
CA LYS A 29 14.17 15.04 4.40
C LYS A 29 12.95 15.88 4.75
N GLN A 30 12.88 16.35 5.99
CA GLN A 30 11.77 17.17 6.48
C GLN A 30 10.41 16.50 6.22
N ASP A 31 10.30 15.21 6.55
CA ASP A 31 9.12 14.37 6.36
C ASP A 31 8.60 14.29 4.91
N LYS A 32 9.50 14.48 3.94
CA LYS A 32 9.20 14.38 2.51
C LYS A 32 10.21 13.51 1.78
N CYS A 33 9.73 12.72 0.83
CA CYS A 33 10.58 11.95 -0.06
C CYS A 33 11.28 12.86 -1.07
N ARG A 34 12.61 12.85 -1.06
CA ARG A 34 13.48 13.59 -2.00
C ARG A 34 14.28 12.66 -2.92
N TYR A 35 13.75 11.46 -3.19
CA TYR A 35 14.44 10.47 -4.03
C TYR A 35 14.61 10.97 -5.48
N ALA A 36 13.57 11.59 -6.04
CA ALA A 36 13.56 12.16 -7.39
C ALA A 36 12.74 13.46 -7.41
N GLU A 37 12.81 14.19 -8.53
CA GLU A 37 11.90 15.31 -8.80
C GLU A 37 10.45 14.81 -8.74
N ASN A 38 9.59 15.53 -8.02
CA ASN A 38 8.17 15.19 -7.78
C ASN A 38 7.89 13.86 -7.05
N ALA A 39 8.91 13.20 -6.47
CA ALA A 39 8.71 11.93 -5.74
C ALA A 39 7.69 12.03 -4.60
N GLU A 40 7.77 13.08 -3.78
CA GLU A 40 6.81 13.34 -2.71
C GLU A 40 5.38 13.50 -3.23
N GLU A 41 5.19 14.23 -4.32
CA GLU A 41 3.87 14.45 -4.90
C GLU A 41 3.30 13.15 -5.47
N SER A 42 4.12 12.38 -6.18
CA SER A 42 3.74 11.07 -6.72
C SER A 42 3.33 10.10 -5.61
N ILE A 43 4.10 10.03 -4.51
CA ILE A 43 3.76 9.19 -3.35
C ILE A 43 2.42 9.63 -2.74
N ARG A 44 2.21 10.94 -2.51
CA ARG A 44 0.93 11.43 -1.97
C ARG A 44 -0.26 11.15 -2.88
N GLN A 45 -0.07 11.24 -4.20
CA GLN A 45 -1.11 10.89 -5.17
C GLN A 45 -1.44 9.39 -5.12
N MET A 46 -0.43 8.54 -4.98
CA MET A 46 -0.60 7.09 -4.81
C MET A 46 -1.34 6.75 -3.51
N ASP A 47 -0.94 7.37 -2.39
CA ASP A 47 -1.58 7.17 -1.08
C ASP A 47 -3.06 7.59 -1.13
N ALA A 48 -3.34 8.77 -1.69
CA ALA A 48 -4.70 9.27 -1.84
C ALA A 48 -5.56 8.34 -2.71
N LYS A 49 -5.00 7.82 -3.80
CA LYS A 49 -5.71 6.89 -4.69
C LYS A 49 -5.95 5.53 -4.01
N ALA A 50 -5.00 5.02 -3.24
CA ALA A 50 -5.17 3.78 -2.46
C ALA A 50 -6.31 3.92 -1.45
N LEU A 51 -6.32 5.02 -0.68
CA LEU A 51 -7.37 5.33 0.29
C LEU A 51 -8.75 5.46 -0.39
N MET A 52 -8.80 6.17 -1.52
CA MET A 52 -10.02 6.32 -2.30
C MET A 52 -10.57 4.97 -2.78
N LEU A 53 -9.72 4.10 -3.32
CA LEU A 53 -10.13 2.77 -3.79
C LEU A 53 -10.60 1.87 -2.66
N LEU A 54 -9.94 1.93 -1.50
CA LEU A 54 -10.29 1.13 -0.33
C LEU A 54 -11.50 1.70 0.45
N GLY A 55 -11.96 2.90 0.10
CA GLY A 55 -13.02 3.61 0.81
C GLY A 55 -12.61 3.97 2.24
N LEU A 56 -11.37 4.40 2.43
CA LEU A 56 -10.77 4.72 3.73
C LEU A 56 -10.30 6.18 3.80
N SER A 57 -10.19 6.67 5.02
CA SER A 57 -9.63 7.97 5.38
C SER A 57 -8.58 7.83 6.49
N TYR A 58 -7.76 8.86 6.68
CA TYR A 58 -6.84 8.89 7.82
C TYR A 58 -7.61 8.86 9.15
N ASN A 59 -7.04 8.14 10.12
CA ASN A 59 -7.60 7.83 11.43
C ASN A 59 -8.79 6.86 11.43
N ASP A 60 -9.18 6.32 10.27
CA ASP A 60 -10.14 5.20 10.25
C ASP A 60 -9.54 3.99 10.96
N GLN A 61 -10.42 3.23 11.62
CA GLN A 61 -10.11 1.96 12.24
C GLN A 61 -10.81 0.83 11.48
N ILE A 62 -10.07 -0.22 11.18
CA ILE A 62 -10.55 -1.36 10.40
C ILE A 62 -9.90 -2.65 10.88
N GLU A 63 -10.62 -3.77 10.84
CA GLU A 63 -10.04 -5.10 11.08
C GLU A 63 -9.10 -5.48 9.94
N TRP A 64 -7.95 -6.07 10.27
CA TRP A 64 -6.93 -6.45 9.28
C TRP A 64 -7.48 -7.38 8.19
N ASP A 65 -8.27 -8.39 8.55
CA ASP A 65 -8.91 -9.31 7.60
C ASP A 65 -9.85 -8.60 6.62
N THR A 66 -10.59 -7.60 7.10
CA THR A 66 -11.54 -6.83 6.31
C THR A 66 -10.79 -5.99 5.28
N LEU A 67 -9.67 -5.37 5.66
CA LEU A 67 -8.79 -4.69 4.71
C LEU A 67 -8.23 -5.66 3.67
N GLN A 68 -7.70 -6.82 4.10
CA GLN A 68 -7.16 -7.82 3.19
C GLN A 68 -8.19 -8.30 2.16
N ASN A 69 -9.44 -8.46 2.57
CA ASN A 69 -10.55 -8.88 1.71
C ASN A 69 -10.95 -7.82 0.67
N ARG A 70 -10.68 -6.52 0.91
CA ARG A 70 -10.92 -5.45 -0.07
C ARG A 70 -9.85 -5.36 -1.15
N ILE A 71 -8.62 -5.80 -0.86
CA ILE A 71 -7.49 -5.70 -1.81
C ILE A 71 -7.80 -6.34 -3.17
N PRO A 72 -8.31 -7.59 -3.26
CA PRO A 72 -8.65 -8.21 -4.54
C PRO A 72 -9.62 -7.40 -5.41
N GLU A 73 -10.55 -6.68 -4.79
CA GLU A 73 -11.60 -5.92 -5.50
C GLU A 73 -11.04 -4.70 -6.22
N ILE A 74 -9.98 -4.10 -5.67
CA ILE A 74 -9.37 -2.87 -6.21
C ILE A 74 -8.12 -3.13 -7.05
N PHE A 75 -7.59 -4.36 -7.03
CA PHE A 75 -6.23 -4.64 -7.49
C PHE A 75 -6.05 -4.45 -9.00
N SER A 76 -7.06 -4.77 -9.80
CA SER A 76 -7.02 -4.60 -11.27
C SER A 76 -6.83 -3.13 -11.64
N GLU A 77 -7.54 -2.22 -10.98
CA GLU A 77 -7.38 -0.78 -11.16
C GLU A 77 -6.00 -0.30 -10.71
N TRP A 78 -5.53 -0.79 -9.56
CA TRP A 78 -4.20 -0.48 -9.04
C TRP A 78 -3.09 -0.88 -10.02
N VAL A 79 -3.17 -2.10 -10.58
CA VAL A 79 -2.20 -2.61 -11.56
C VAL A 79 -2.18 -1.73 -12.81
N SER A 80 -3.35 -1.35 -13.31
CA SER A 80 -3.45 -0.51 -14.50
C SER A 80 -2.87 0.90 -14.29
N SER A 81 -2.99 1.43 -13.07
CA SER A 81 -2.65 2.81 -12.75
C SER A 81 -1.18 2.97 -12.34
N TYR A 82 -0.62 2.03 -11.55
CA TYR A 82 0.67 2.24 -10.89
C TYR A 82 1.68 1.11 -11.08
N CYS A 83 1.25 -0.13 -11.33
CA CYS A 83 2.21 -1.24 -11.39
C CYS A 83 3.07 -1.24 -12.66
N ARG A 84 2.60 -0.66 -13.78
CA ARG A 84 3.29 -0.73 -15.08
C ARG A 84 4.71 -0.16 -15.04
N GLU A 85 4.89 0.98 -14.38
CA GLU A 85 6.16 1.70 -14.27
C GLU A 85 6.80 1.58 -12.87
N CYS A 86 6.22 0.74 -12.00
CA CYS A 86 6.73 0.54 -10.66
C CYS A 86 8.06 -0.24 -10.68
N SER A 87 9.08 0.30 -10.02
CA SER A 87 10.40 -0.33 -9.87
C SER A 87 10.35 -1.70 -9.17
N TRP A 88 9.33 -1.94 -8.36
CA TRP A 88 9.12 -3.20 -7.64
C TRP A 88 8.36 -4.27 -8.43
N ARG A 89 7.86 -3.95 -9.63
CA ARG A 89 7.05 -4.87 -10.43
C ARG A 89 7.72 -6.23 -10.64
N SER A 90 9.01 -6.24 -10.96
CA SER A 90 9.78 -7.48 -11.19
C SER A 90 9.91 -8.36 -9.94
N VAL A 91 9.75 -7.79 -8.74
CA VAL A 91 9.69 -8.53 -7.48
C VAL A 91 8.28 -9.09 -7.28
N CYS A 92 7.25 -8.28 -7.52
CA CYS A 92 5.85 -8.69 -7.39
C CYS A 92 5.49 -9.85 -8.34
N GLU A 93 5.96 -9.81 -9.59
CA GLU A 93 5.71 -10.83 -10.62
C GLU A 93 6.27 -12.23 -10.29
N LYS A 94 7.16 -12.34 -9.29
CA LYS A 94 7.63 -13.63 -8.79
C LYS A 94 6.61 -14.35 -7.89
N ASN A 95 5.56 -13.65 -7.45
CA ASN A 95 4.54 -14.18 -6.57
C ASN A 95 3.27 -14.55 -7.36
N ALA A 96 2.80 -15.79 -7.24
CA ALA A 96 1.57 -16.25 -7.89
C ALA A 96 0.33 -15.42 -7.52
N PHE A 97 0.31 -14.83 -6.33
CA PHE A 97 -0.78 -13.96 -5.88
C PHE A 97 -0.93 -12.70 -6.74
N TYR A 98 0.18 -12.14 -7.24
CA TYR A 98 0.16 -10.98 -8.14
C TYR A 98 -0.62 -11.30 -9.42
N TRP A 99 -0.29 -12.42 -10.08
CA TRP A 99 -0.94 -12.87 -11.31
C TRP A 99 -2.42 -13.23 -11.09
N LYS A 100 -2.72 -13.90 -9.97
CA LYS A 100 -4.10 -14.23 -9.60
C LYS A 100 -4.98 -12.99 -9.51
N LEU A 101 -4.49 -11.89 -8.92
CA LEU A 101 -5.26 -10.67 -8.75
C LEU A 101 -5.22 -9.72 -9.95
N SER A 102 -4.15 -9.73 -10.74
CA SER A 102 -4.02 -8.87 -11.92
C SER A 102 -4.95 -9.30 -13.07
N GLY A 103 -5.50 -10.53 -13.02
CA GLY A 103 -6.35 -11.08 -14.07
C GLY A 103 -5.59 -11.41 -15.35
N MET A 104 -4.27 -11.64 -15.24
CA MET A 104 -3.35 -11.96 -16.33
C MET A 104 -2.72 -13.34 -16.15
#